data_AF-A0A1I0IMJ3-F1
#
_entry.id   AF-A0A1I0IMJ3-F1
#
_cell.length_a   1.000
_cell.length_b   1.000
_cell.length_c   1.000
_cell.angle_alpha   90.00
_cell.angle_beta   90.00
_cell.angle_gamma   90.00
#
_symmetry.space_group_name_H-M   'P 1'
#
loop_
_entity.id
_entity.type
_entity.pdbx_description
1 polymer ?
#
loop_
_entity_poly.entity_id
_entity_poly.type
_entity_poly.pdbx_seq_one_letter_code
_entity_poly.pdbx_strand_id
1 'polypeptide(L)'
;MPGKINPVSLEVVNQVACQVIDNHPIITFAAEAGQLQLNAMEPIVAFKLLESIPSLSQAIRVLQQKCVSGIRAVEARCTEHLNGSLVLATALASLFGYEIAAKIEKTAHAEDRDIASVQPTMARRIDLDA
;
A
#
# COMPACT_ATOMS: atom_id res chain seq x y z
N MET A 1 6.03 13.44 -22.88
CA MET A 1 7.34 12.86 -22.49
C MET A 1 7.37 11.43 -23.01
N PRO A 2 8.21 11.11 -24.02
CA PRO A 2 8.27 9.77 -24.59
C PRO A 2 8.48 8.70 -23.50
N GLY A 3 7.70 7.62 -23.53
CA GLY A 3 7.82 6.50 -22.58
C GLY A 3 7.14 6.66 -21.21
N LYS A 4 6.58 7.83 -20.87
CA LYS A 4 5.86 8.02 -19.59
C LYS A 4 4.48 7.33 -19.64
N ILE A 5 4.22 6.43 -18.68
CA ILE A 5 2.93 5.77 -18.48
C ILE A 5 2.33 6.27 -17.16
N ASN A 6 1.08 6.75 -17.21
CA ASN A 6 0.35 7.21 -16.03
C ASN A 6 -0.63 6.13 -15.54
N PRO A 7 -0.89 6.06 -14.22
CA PRO A 7 -1.83 5.11 -13.63
C PRO A 7 -3.31 5.55 -13.79
N VAL A 8 -3.77 5.80 -15.02
CA VAL A 8 -5.10 6.39 -15.29
C VAL A 8 -6.28 5.57 -14.75
N SER A 9 -6.14 4.24 -14.68
CA SER A 9 -7.14 3.36 -14.05
C SER A 9 -7.27 3.59 -12.55
N LEU A 10 -6.19 3.98 -11.86
CA LEU A 10 -6.22 4.37 -10.45
C LEU A 10 -6.79 5.79 -10.29
N GLU A 11 -6.50 6.69 -11.23
CA GLU A 11 -7.02 8.07 -11.22
C GLU A 11 -8.55 8.09 -11.35
N VAL A 12 -9.14 7.27 -12.23
CA VAL A 12 -10.61 7.18 -12.35
C VAL A 12 -11.27 6.57 -11.11
N VAL A 13 -10.61 5.59 -10.48
CA VAL A 13 -11.11 4.99 -9.23
C VAL A 13 -11.13 6.02 -8.11
N ASN A 14 -10.09 6.84 -7.99
CA ASN A 14 -10.05 7.93 -7.01
C ASN A 14 -11.18 8.94 -7.25
N GLN A 15 -11.43 9.34 -8.50
CA GLN A 15 -12.54 10.25 -8.82
C GLN A 15 -13.90 9.67 -8.43
N VAL A 16 -14.15 8.40 -8.74
CA VAL A 16 -15.39 7.71 -8.35
C VAL A 16 -15.50 7.56 -6.84
N ALA A 17 -14.41 7.26 -6.14
CA ALA A 17 -14.40 7.19 -4.67
C ALA A 17 -14.76 8.55 -4.05
N CYS A 18 -14.19 9.65 -4.55
CA CYS A 18 -14.56 11.00 -4.13
C CYS A 18 -16.06 11.26 -4.36
N GLN A 19 -16.59 10.94 -5.54
CA GLN A 19 -18.02 11.09 -5.84
C GLN A 19 -18.92 10.30 -4.86
N VAL A 20 -18.56 9.05 -4.54
CA VAL A 20 -19.33 8.22 -3.60
C VAL A 20 -19.29 8.82 -2.20
N ILE A 21 -18.14 9.31 -1.76
CA ILE A 21 -17.97 10.02 -0.49
C ILE A 21 -18.84 11.28 -0.46
N ASP A 22 -18.84 12.08 -1.53
CA ASP A 22 -19.63 13.31 -1.63
C ASP A 22 -21.14 13.05 -1.63
N ASN A 23 -21.57 11.92 -2.18
CA ASN A 23 -22.97 11.49 -2.15
C ASN A 23 -23.44 11.08 -0.74
N HIS A 24 -22.53 10.66 0.14
CA HIS A 24 -22.87 10.14 1.47
C HIS A 24 -23.53 11.19 2.39
N PRO A 25 -23.00 12.42 2.56
CA PRO A 25 -23.68 13.46 3.35
C PRO A 25 -25.11 13.73 2.91
N ILE A 26 -25.41 13.72 1.61
CA ILE A 26 -26.78 13.92 1.09
C ILE A 26 -27.71 12.83 1.60
N ILE A 27 -27.27 11.57 1.55
CA ILE A 27 -28.03 10.43 2.07
C ILE A 27 -28.23 10.57 3.58
N THR A 28 -27.18 10.96 4.31
CA THR A 28 -27.21 11.13 5.77
C THR A 28 -28.22 12.20 6.19
N PHE A 29 -28.19 13.39 5.59
CA PHE A 29 -29.16 14.45 5.90
C PHE A 29 -30.58 14.10 5.47
N ALA A 30 -30.74 13.45 4.31
CA ALA A 30 -32.05 12.99 3.86
C ALA A 30 -32.67 11.94 4.79
N ALA A 31 -31.86 11.02 5.32
CA ALA A 31 -32.30 10.00 6.26
C ALA A 31 -32.74 10.61 7.61
N GLU A 32 -32.07 11.65 8.08
CA GLU A 32 -32.40 12.35 9.34
C GLU A 32 -33.69 13.17 9.25
N ALA A 33 -34.00 13.74 8.08
CA ALA A 33 -35.14 14.62 7.85
C ALA A 33 -36.53 13.95 7.81
N GLY A 34 -36.68 12.76 8.42
CA GLY A 34 -37.97 12.09 8.56
C GLY A 34 -38.94 12.85 9.46
N GLN A 35 -40.23 12.88 9.12
CA GLN A 35 -41.24 13.61 9.88
C GLN A 35 -42.42 12.71 10.24
N LEU A 36 -42.63 12.49 11.53
CA LEU A 36 -43.70 11.67 12.09
C LEU A 36 -43.68 10.23 11.53
N GLN A 37 -44.65 9.85 10.69
CA GLN A 37 -44.83 8.49 10.20
C GLN A 37 -44.04 8.15 8.93
N LEU A 38 -43.41 9.13 8.26
CA LEU A 38 -42.80 8.90 6.95
C LEU A 38 -41.59 9.81 6.71
N ASN A 39 -40.65 9.34 5.89
CA ASN A 39 -39.57 10.16 5.35
C ASN A 39 -39.85 10.50 3.86
N ALA A 40 -40.17 11.76 3.57
CA ALA A 40 -40.44 12.21 2.20
C ALA A 40 -39.17 12.37 1.33
N MET A 41 -37.98 12.23 1.92
CA MET A 41 -36.67 12.36 1.23
C MET A 41 -36.20 11.04 0.60
N GLU A 42 -36.96 9.96 0.70
CA GLU A 42 -36.64 8.67 0.07
C GLU A 42 -36.23 8.76 -1.42
N PRO A 43 -36.83 9.62 -2.27
CA PRO A 43 -36.40 9.76 -3.66
C PRO A 43 -34.94 10.20 -3.83
N ILE A 44 -34.46 11.14 -3.02
CA ILE A 44 -33.06 11.62 -3.14
C ILE A 44 -32.07 10.58 -2.57
N VAL A 45 -32.46 9.86 -1.52
CA VAL A 45 -31.68 8.71 -1.00
C VAL A 45 -31.52 7.65 -2.08
N ALA A 46 -32.62 7.23 -2.70
CA ALA A 46 -32.61 6.22 -3.76
C ALA A 46 -31.76 6.70 -4.96
N PHE A 47 -31.94 7.95 -5.40
CA PHE A 47 -31.17 8.51 -6.51
C PHE A 47 -29.66 8.48 -6.24
N LYS A 48 -29.22 8.91 -5.05
CA LYS A 48 -27.80 8.96 -4.69
C LYS A 48 -27.17 7.59 -4.52
N LEU A 49 -27.93 6.61 -4.01
CA LEU A 49 -27.50 5.22 -3.97
C LEU A 49 -27.38 4.63 -5.39
N LEU A 50 -28.37 4.87 -6.25
CA LEU A 50 -28.39 4.39 -7.63
C LEU A 50 -27.37 5.09 -8.54
N GLU A 51 -26.85 6.25 -8.16
CA GLU A 51 -25.70 6.89 -8.80
C GLU A 51 -24.37 6.26 -8.33
N SER A 52 -24.20 6.08 -7.02
CA SER A 52 -22.96 5.59 -6.41
C SER A 52 -22.68 4.11 -6.72
N ILE A 53 -23.68 3.23 -6.58
CA ILE A 53 -23.49 1.77 -6.71
C ILE A 53 -22.97 1.36 -8.10
N PRO A 54 -23.60 1.73 -9.23
CA PRO A 54 -23.12 1.32 -10.55
C PRO A 54 -21.79 1.98 -10.90
N SER A 55 -21.57 3.24 -10.51
CA SER A 55 -20.31 3.95 -10.76
C SER A 55 -19.15 3.25 -10.06
N LEU A 56 -19.29 2.93 -8.78
CA LEU A 56 -18.29 2.19 -8.02
C LEU A 56 -18.08 0.78 -8.59
N SER A 57 -19.17 0.08 -8.91
CA SER A 57 -19.11 -1.25 -9.52
C SER A 57 -18.33 -1.25 -10.83
N GLN A 58 -18.53 -0.24 -11.67
CA GLN A 58 -17.83 -0.12 -12.94
C GLN A 58 -16.37 0.28 -12.76
N ALA A 59 -16.07 1.19 -11.83
CA ALA A 59 -14.70 1.56 -11.49
C ALA A 59 -13.90 0.34 -11.00
N ILE A 60 -14.47 -0.49 -10.13
CA ILE A 60 -13.85 -1.73 -9.66
C ILE A 60 -13.60 -2.71 -10.83
N ARG A 61 -14.57 -2.88 -11.73
CA ARG A 61 -14.39 -3.73 -12.92
C ARG A 61 -13.26 -3.24 -13.81
N VAL A 62 -13.20 -1.93 -14.08
CA VAL A 62 -12.12 -1.33 -14.88
C VAL A 62 -10.78 -1.48 -14.18
N LEU A 63 -10.70 -1.23 -12.87
CA LEU A 63 -9.50 -1.39 -12.08
C LEU A 63 -8.96 -2.83 -12.15
N GLN A 64 -9.85 -3.80 -11.98
CA GLN A 64 -9.49 -5.21 -12.04
C GLN A 64 -8.92 -5.57 -13.41
N GLN A 65 -9.64 -5.25 -14.49
CA GLN A 65 -9.29 -5.65 -15.85
C GLN A 65 -8.08 -4.90 -16.42
N LYS A 66 -7.94 -3.61 -16.10
CA LYS A 66 -6.97 -2.70 -16.73
C LYS A 66 -5.76 -2.40 -15.86
N CYS A 67 -5.76 -2.81 -14.60
CA CYS A 67 -4.63 -2.62 -13.69
C CYS A 67 -4.30 -3.91 -12.97
N VAL A 68 -5.17 -4.38 -12.06
CA VAL A 68 -4.83 -5.44 -11.10
C VAL A 68 -4.42 -6.75 -11.77
N SER A 69 -5.16 -7.22 -12.78
CA SER A 69 -4.83 -8.46 -13.48
C SER A 69 -3.45 -8.46 -14.16
N GLY A 70 -2.92 -7.28 -14.47
CA GLY A 70 -1.63 -7.10 -15.13
C GLY A 70 -0.47 -6.77 -14.20
N ILE A 71 -0.69 -6.58 -12.90
CA ILE A 71 0.39 -6.21 -11.97
C ILE A 71 1.43 -7.33 -11.93
N ARG A 72 2.70 -6.94 -12.02
CA ARG A 72 3.87 -7.79 -11.84
C ARG A 72 4.88 -7.07 -10.95
N ALA A 73 5.48 -7.81 -10.04
CA ALA A 73 6.60 -7.29 -9.26
C ALA A 73 7.83 -7.15 -10.17
N VAL A 74 8.59 -6.09 -9.96
CA VAL A 74 9.94 -5.96 -10.53
C VAL A 74 10.88 -6.58 -9.51
N GLU A 75 11.05 -7.91 -9.56
CA GLU A 75 11.75 -8.68 -8.53
C GLU A 75 13.14 -8.14 -8.22
N ALA A 76 13.94 -7.84 -9.25
CA ALA A 76 15.28 -7.27 -9.06
C ALA A 76 15.27 -5.98 -8.23
N ARG A 77 14.29 -5.10 -8.47
CA ARG A 77 14.13 -3.84 -7.72
C ARG A 77 13.66 -4.09 -6.29
N CYS A 78 12.78 -5.07 -6.09
CA CYS A 78 12.35 -5.50 -4.76
C CYS A 78 13.54 -6.08 -3.95
N THR A 79 14.40 -6.89 -4.57
CA THR A 79 15.61 -7.43 -3.95
C THR A 79 16.61 -6.34 -3.61
N GLU A 80 16.84 -5.38 -4.53
CA GLU A 80 17.69 -4.20 -4.27
C GLU A 80 17.21 -3.43 -3.03
N HIS A 81 15.91 -3.11 -2.96
CA HIS A 81 15.34 -2.42 -1.81
C HIS A 81 15.41 -3.25 -0.52
N LEU A 82 15.24 -4.57 -0.59
CA LEU A 82 15.33 -5.46 0.57
C LEU A 82 16.76 -5.51 1.11
N ASN A 83 17.75 -5.67 0.23
CA ASN A 83 19.14 -5.78 0.62
C ASN A 83 19.72 -4.48 1.19
N GLY A 84 19.24 -3.33 0.69
CA GLY A 84 19.56 -2.01 1.24
C GLY A 84 18.73 -1.62 2.47
N SER A 85 17.79 -2.46 2.91
CA SER A 85 16.94 -2.17 4.07
C SER A 85 17.54 -2.68 5.37
N LEU A 86 17.47 -1.83 6.41
CA LEU A 86 17.89 -2.18 7.76
C LEU A 86 16.96 -3.21 8.45
N VAL A 87 15.83 -3.56 7.83
CA VAL A 87 14.90 -4.59 8.32
C VAL A 87 15.60 -5.94 8.53
N LEU A 88 16.64 -6.26 7.74
CA LEU A 88 17.39 -7.49 7.91
C LEU A 88 18.14 -7.55 9.26
N ALA A 89 18.50 -6.41 9.86
CA ALA A 89 19.12 -6.36 11.17
C ALA A 89 18.18 -6.87 12.27
N THR A 90 16.87 -6.62 12.15
CA THR A 90 15.88 -7.16 13.09
C THR A 90 15.80 -8.68 13.02
N ALA A 91 15.82 -9.24 11.81
CA ALA A 91 15.85 -10.70 11.62
C ALA A 91 17.17 -11.31 12.17
N LEU A 92 18.30 -10.64 11.96
CA LEU A 92 19.59 -11.05 12.51
C LEU A 92 19.62 -10.97 14.05
N ALA A 93 18.99 -9.96 14.65
CA ALA A 93 18.96 -9.79 16.10
C ALA A 93 18.23 -10.95 16.79
N SER A 94 17.19 -11.51 16.16
CA SER A 94 16.49 -12.70 16.66
C SER A 94 17.32 -13.99 16.59
N LEU A 95 18.32 -14.06 15.70
CA LEU A 95 19.15 -15.26 15.50
C LEU A 95 20.49 -15.20 16.25
N PHE A 96 21.11 -14.02 16.31
CA PHE A 96 22.48 -13.83 16.80
C PHE A 96 22.57 -12.84 17.96
N GLY A 97 21.44 -12.32 18.44
CA GLY A 97 21.41 -11.30 19.48
C GLY A 97 21.62 -9.88 18.93
N TYR A 98 21.16 -8.90 19.72
CA TYR A 98 21.10 -7.50 19.30
C TYR A 98 22.48 -6.90 19.02
N GLU A 99 23.49 -7.18 19.86
CA GLU A 99 24.82 -6.58 19.71
C GLU A 99 25.50 -6.98 18.40
N ILE A 100 25.44 -8.27 18.06
CA ILE A 100 26.01 -8.79 16.80
C ILE A 100 25.26 -8.19 15.60
N ALA A 101 23.93 -8.18 15.64
CA ALA A 101 23.12 -7.62 14.56
C ALA A 101 23.36 -6.12 14.36
N ALA A 102 23.46 -5.34 15.44
CA ALA A 102 23.76 -3.91 15.40
C ALA A 102 25.19 -3.65 14.87
N LYS A 103 26.15 -4.52 15.16
CA LYS A 103 27.53 -4.39 14.64
C LYS A 103 27.57 -4.66 13.13
N ILE A 104 26.84 -5.68 12.65
CA ILE A 104 26.71 -6.00 11.23
C ILE A 104 26.00 -4.87 10.48
N GLU A 105 24.92 -4.35 11.03
CA GLU A 105 24.15 -3.24 10.45
C GLU A 105 24.99 -1.97 10.32
N LYS A 106 25.66 -1.53 11.40
CA LYS A 106 26.52 -0.35 11.36
C LYS A 106 27.65 -0.48 10.35
N THR A 107 28.21 -1.67 10.21
CA THR A 107 29.29 -1.94 9.26
C THR A 107 28.77 -1.90 7.82
N ALA A 108 27.63 -2.54 7.54
CA ALA A 108 26.96 -2.49 6.26
C ALA A 108 26.61 -1.05 5.84
N HIS A 109 26.07 -0.25 6.76
CA HIS A 109 25.75 1.15 6.51
C HIS A 109 26.99 2.02 6.28
N ALA A 110 28.05 1.82 7.07
CA ALA A 110 29.29 2.59 6.93
C ALA A 110 30.05 2.27 5.63
N GLU A 111 29.94 1.03 5.13
CA GLU A 111 30.61 0.58 3.91
C GLU A 111 29.74 0.75 2.64
N ASP A 112 28.50 1.24 2.76
CA ASP A 112 27.49 1.29 1.69
C ASP A 112 27.32 -0.07 0.98
N ARG A 113 27.22 -1.12 1.80
CA ARG A 113 27.15 -2.53 1.37
C ARG A 113 25.91 -3.21 1.92
N ASP A 114 25.40 -4.17 1.17
CA ASP A 114 24.30 -5.03 1.60
C ASP A 114 24.66 -5.81 2.87
N ILE A 115 23.73 -5.89 3.83
CA ILE A 115 23.87 -6.67 5.07
C ILE A 115 24.27 -8.12 4.78
N ALA A 116 23.69 -8.73 3.74
CA ALA A 116 24.01 -10.08 3.30
C ALA A 116 25.47 -10.26 2.85
N SER A 117 26.12 -9.19 2.37
CA SER A 117 27.53 -9.22 1.96
C SER A 117 28.50 -9.07 3.13
N VAL A 118 28.07 -8.45 4.23
CA VAL A 118 28.88 -8.17 5.42
C VAL A 118 28.76 -9.30 6.45
N GLN A 119 27.60 -9.96 6.52
CA GLN A 119 27.32 -11.06 7.46
C GLN A 119 28.39 -12.17 7.44
N PRO A 120 28.85 -12.72 6.30
CA PRO A 120 29.82 -13.83 6.28
C PRO A 120 31.21 -13.40 6.76
N THR A 121 31.61 -12.16 6.47
CA THR A 121 32.90 -11.59 6.86
C THR A 121 32.94 -11.33 8.38
N MET A 122 31.81 -10.93 8.96
CA MET A 122 31.70 -10.69 10.39
C MET A 122 31.46 -11.97 11.20
N ALA A 123 30.67 -12.93 10.71
CA ALA A 123 30.48 -14.23 11.36
C ALA A 123 31.82 -14.95 11.59
N ARG A 124 32.71 -14.96 10.59
CA ARG A 124 34.07 -15.50 10.74
C ARG A 124 34.95 -14.74 11.73
N ARG A 125 34.72 -13.44 11.92
CA ARG A 125 35.46 -12.63 12.92
C ARG A 125 34.93 -12.86 14.33
N ILE A 126 33.61 -13.07 14.47
CA ILE A 126 32.98 -13.35 15.77
C ILE A 126 33.37 -14.74 16.27
N ASP A 127 33.47 -15.74 15.39
CA ASP A 127 33.98 -17.09 15.75
C ASP A 127 35.49 -17.12 16.09
N LEU A 128 36.25 -16.08 15.73
CA LEU A 128 37.69 -15.95 16.07
C LEU A 128 37.92 -15.17 17.38
N ASP A 129 36.91 -14.47 17.88
CA ASP A 129 36.96 -13.66 19.11
C ASP A 129 36.28 -14.37 20.31
N ALA A 130 35.86 -15.64 20.15
CA ALA A 130 35.27 -16.50 21.19
C ALA A 130 36.21 -17.66 21.58
#